data_AF-A0A7V5K700-F1
#
_entry.id   AF-A0A7V5K700-F1
#
_cell.length_a   1.000
_cell.length_b   1.000
_cell.length_c   1.000
_cell.angle_alpha   90.00
_cell.angle_beta   90.00
_cell.angle_gamma   90.00
#
_symmetry.space_group_name_H-M   'P 1'
#
loop_
_entity.id
_entity.type
_entity.pdbx_description
1 polymer ?
#
loop_
_entity_poly.entity_id
_entity_poly.type
_entity_poly.pdbx_seq_one_letter_code
_entity_poly.pdbx_strand_id
1 'polypeptide(L)' 'MEPLVLASNSSRRRDLMQLLGVPFQVVPSQVREELLQASDPQEVSMELASLKAR' A
#
# COMPACT_ATOMS: atom_id res chain seq x y z
N MET A 1 -3.58 -17.08 -12.90
CA MET A 1 -4.06 -15.85 -12.22
C MET A 1 -3.10 -15.57 -11.10
N GLU A 2 -2.54 -14.37 -11.06
CA GLU A 2 -1.77 -13.91 -9.90
C GLU A 2 -2.73 -13.47 -8.80
N PRO A 3 -2.40 -13.71 -7.51
CA PRO A 3 -3.24 -13.28 -6.41
C PRO A 3 -3.23 -11.75 -6.28
N LEU A 4 -4.37 -11.14 -5.93
CA LEU A 4 -4.41 -9.74 -5.51
C LEU A 4 -3.64 -9.59 -4.19
N VAL A 5 -2.79 -8.57 -4.08
CA VAL A 5 -1.96 -8.33 -2.88
C VAL A 5 -2.25 -6.94 -2.31
N LEU A 6 -2.49 -6.87 -1.00
CA LEU A 6 -2.50 -5.65 -0.21
C LEU A 6 -1.11 -5.44 0.40
N ALA A 7 -0.37 -4.48 -0.16
CA ALA A 7 0.98 -4.13 0.30
C ALA A 7 1.00 -3.23 1.55
N SER A 8 0.27 -3.60 2.62
CA SER A 8 0.10 -2.74 3.80
C SER A 8 0.00 -3.49 5.13
N ASN A 9 0.68 -2.97 6.15
CA ASN A 9 0.55 -3.43 7.54
C ASN A 9 -0.67 -2.86 8.30
N SER A 10 -1.42 -1.94 7.69
CA SER A 10 -2.55 -1.28 8.36
C SER A 10 -3.73 -2.25 8.53
N SER A 11 -4.13 -2.51 9.78
CA SER A 11 -5.36 -3.26 10.09
C SER A 11 -6.58 -2.63 9.42
N ARG A 12 -6.71 -1.31 9.51
CA ARG A 12 -7.82 -0.56 8.88
C ARG A 12 -7.91 -0.78 7.35
N ARG A 13 -6.77 -0.82 6.64
CA ARG A 13 -6.79 -1.07 5.18
C ARG A 13 -7.17 -2.50 4.85
N ARG A 14 -6.80 -3.46 5.72
CA ARG A 14 -7.20 -4.85 5.60
C ARG A 14 -8.71 -4.99 5.75
N ASP A 15 -9.28 -4.36 6.77
CA ASP A 15 -10.72 -4.37 7.04
C ASP A 15 -11.51 -3.77 5.87
N LEU A 16 -11.02 -2.67 5.28
CA LEU A 16 -11.63 -2.07 4.09
C LEU A 16 -11.53 -2.96 2.84
N MET A 17 -10.39 -3.61 2.59
CA MET A 17 -10.23 -4.53 1.44
C MET A 17 -11.13 -5.77 1.56
N GLN A 18 -11.43 -6.24 2.77
CA GLN A 18 -12.36 -7.35 2.99
C GLN A 18 -13.78 -7.02 2.49
N LEU A 19 -14.20 -5.75 2.55
CA LEU A 19 -15.52 -5.32 2.06
C LEU A 19 -15.70 -5.51 0.55
N LEU A 20 -14.61 -5.63 -0.22
CA LEU A 20 -14.68 -5.85 -1.66
C LEU A 20 -15.12 -7.26 -2.05
N GLY A 21 -15.11 -8.22 -1.11
CA GLY A 21 -15.55 -9.60 -1.36
C GLY A 21 -14.65 -10.40 -2.31
N VAL A 22 -13.43 -9.93 -2.59
CA VAL A 22 -12.45 -10.60 -3.45
C VAL A 22 -11.33 -11.24 -2.60
N PRO A 23 -10.81 -12.42 -2.98
CA PRO A 23 -9.63 -12.99 -2.32
C PRO A 23 -8.39 -12.12 -2.53
N PHE A 24 -7.64 -11.86 -1.46
CA PHE A 24 -6.36 -11.16 -1.52
C PHE A 24 -5.41 -11.66 -0.42
N GLN A 25 -4.11 -11.40 -0.60
CA GLN A 25 -3.07 -11.66 0.40
C GLN A 25 -2.56 -10.35 0.99
N VAL A 26 -2.06 -10.38 2.23
CA VAL A 26 -1.42 -9.21 2.84
C VAL A 26 0.08 -9.44 2.88
N VAL A 27 0.83 -8.58 2.21
CA VAL A 27 2.29 -8.59 2.22
C VAL A 27 2.77 -7.24 2.74
N PRO A 28 3.42 -7.16 3.91
CA PRO A 28 3.95 -5.89 4.42
C PRO A 28 4.95 -5.26 3.44
N SER A 29 4.77 -3.98 3.10
CA SER A 29 5.78 -3.25 2.33
C SER A 29 7.02 -2.97 3.17
N GLN A 30 8.20 -3.00 2.54
CA GLN A 30 9.50 -2.68 3.14
C GLN A 30 10.03 -1.30 2.72
N VAL A 31 9.20 -0.47 2.07
CA VAL A 31 9.58 0.88 1.64
C VAL A 31 9.92 1.75 2.85
N ARG A 32 11.10 2.38 2.80
CA ARG A 32 11.54 3.36 3.79
C ARG A 32 10.95 4.73 3.45
N GLU A 33 9.81 5.05 4.06
CA GLU A 33 9.04 6.26 3.75
C GLU A 33 9.83 7.55 4.00
N GLU A 34 10.74 7.51 4.98
CA GLU A 34 11.58 8.63 5.42
C GLU A 34 12.61 9.09 4.37
N LEU A 35 12.89 8.27 3.36
CA LEU A 35 13.88 8.58 2.32
C LEU A 35 13.30 9.38 1.15
N LEU A 36 11.97 9.56 1.11
CA LEU A 36 11.32 10.37 0.08
C LEU A 36 11.42 11.85 0.43
N GLN A 37 12.11 12.58 -0.44
CA GLN A 37 12.17 14.03 -0.38
C GLN A 37 11.28 14.59 -1.49
N ALA A 38 10.05 14.95 -1.14
CA ALA A 38 9.21 15.78 -2.00
C ALA A 38 8.64 16.95 -1.20
N SER A 39 8.52 18.08 -1.87
CA SER A 39 8.03 19.35 -1.29
C SER A 39 6.52 19.43 -1.21
N ASP A 40 5.80 18.63 -2.00
CA ASP A 40 4.33 18.56 -2.00
C ASP A 40 3.83 17.27 -1.30
N PRO A 41 3.05 17.37 -0.21
CA PRO A 41 2.44 16.22 0.45
C PRO A 41 1.61 15.32 -0.49
N GLN A 42 0.99 15.88 -1.52
CA GLN A 42 0.24 15.10 -2.50
C GLN A 42 1.16 14.18 -3.30
N GLU A 43 2.30 14.71 -3.76
CA GLU A 43 3.31 13.94 -4.48
C GLU A 43 3.90 12.84 -3.59
N VAL A 44 4.24 13.15 -2.33
CA VAL A 44 4.72 12.16 -1.36
C VAL A 44 3.74 11.00 -1.23
N SER A 45 2.44 11.29 -1.08
CA SER A 45 1.42 10.23 -0.91
C SER A 45 1.30 9.35 -2.15
N MET A 46 1.33 9.93 -3.34
CA MET A 46 1.19 9.20 -4.61
C MET A 46 2.43 8.33 -4.90
N GLU A 47 3.62 8.85 -4.62
CA GLU A 47 4.87 8.13 -4.82
C GLU A 47 5.02 6.98 -3.81
N LEU A 48 4.69 7.19 -2.54
CA LEU A 48 4.66 6.14 -1.52
C LEU A 48 3.71 5.01 -1.88
N ALA A 49 2.50 5.33 -2.35
CA ALA A 49 1.55 4.33 -2.77
C ALA A 49 2.09 3.49 -3.93
N SER A 50 2.70 4.16 -4.92
CA SER A 50 3.31 3.50 -6.08
C SER A 50 4.48 2.61 -5.70
N LEU A 51 5.37 3.08 -4.81
CA LEU A 51 6.52 2.32 -4.33
C LEU A 51 6.09 1.10 -3.50
N LYS A 52 5.03 1.22 -2.71
CA LYS A 52 4.50 0.11 -1.92
C LYS A 52 3.91 -0.99 -2.80
N ALA A 53 3.40 -0.65 -3.98
CA ALA A 53 2.74 -1.58 -4.91
C ALA A 53 3.67 -2.25 -5.93
N ARG A 54 4.93 -1.78 -6.03
CA ARG A 54 5.99 -2.41 -6.85
C ARG A 54 6.64 -3.55 -6.09
#